data_AF-A0A7R9DXH8-F1
#
_entry.id   AF-A0A7R9DXH8-F1
#
_cell.length_a   1.000
_cell.length_b   1.000
_cell.length_c   1.000
_cell.angle_alpha   90.00
_cell.angle_beta   90.00
_cell.angle_gamma   90.00
#
_symmetry.space_group_name_H-M   'P 1'
#
loop_
_entity.id
_entity.type
_entity.pdbx_description
1 polymer ?
#
loop_
_entity_poly.entity_id
_entity_poly.type
_entity_poly.pdbx_seq_one_letter_code
_entity_poly.pdbx_strand_id
1 'polypeptide(L)'
;MRRPDLKNAFSLPSHLRLANFNSDMNLSSGSSGLKEYVNSLYDQAVTWGDILWLKSITKLPIILKGILTAEDAVIGADLGAAAILVSNHGGRQLDGVPATVR
;
A
#
# COMPACT_ATOMS: atom_id res chain seq x y z
N MET A 1 7.91 -10.97 1.65
CA MET A 1 8.64 -10.96 0.34
C MET A 1 7.90 -11.80 -0.70
N ARG A 2 7.58 -11.20 -1.86
CA ARG A 2 7.00 -11.80 -3.09
C ARG A 2 7.84 -12.87 -3.79
N ARG A 3 8.04 -14.09 -3.26
CA ARG A 3 8.99 -15.07 -3.87
C ARG A 3 8.76 -15.35 -5.39
N PRO A 4 7.53 -15.54 -5.89
CA PRO A 4 7.30 -15.79 -7.32
C PRO A 4 7.68 -14.60 -8.22
N ASP A 5 7.43 -13.36 -7.76
CA ASP A 5 7.74 -12.16 -8.54
C ASP A 5 9.25 -12.03 -8.80
N LEU A 6 10.09 -12.46 -7.84
CA LEU A 6 11.55 -12.51 -7.99
C LEU A 6 11.98 -13.62 -8.96
N LYS A 7 11.44 -14.82 -8.81
CA LYS A 7 11.77 -15.97 -9.68
C LYS A 7 11.40 -15.71 -11.14
N ASN A 8 10.30 -15.01 -11.37
CA ASN A 8 9.77 -14.74 -12.70
C ASN A 8 10.23 -13.39 -13.26
N ALA A 9 11.07 -12.64 -12.52
CA ALA A 9 11.49 -11.28 -12.87
C ALA A 9 10.32 -10.39 -13.33
N PHE A 10 9.26 -10.33 -12.51
CA PHE A 10 8.00 -9.67 -12.90
C PHE A 10 8.22 -8.22 -13.39
N SER A 11 7.70 -7.92 -14.58
CA SER A 11 7.67 -6.59 -15.18
C SER A 11 6.30 -6.32 -15.80
N LEU A 12 5.98 -5.05 -16.03
CA LEU A 12 4.80 -4.69 -16.81
C LEU A 12 5.05 -5.01 -18.29
N PRO A 13 4.05 -5.58 -19.00
CA PRO A 13 4.09 -5.67 -20.45
C PRO A 13 4.33 -4.30 -21.09
N SER A 14 5.07 -4.25 -22.20
CA SER A 14 5.51 -3.00 -22.85
C SER A 14 4.40 -2.06 -23.29
N HIS A 15 3.19 -2.57 -23.50
CA HIS A 15 2.02 -1.78 -23.90
C HIS A 15 1.20 -1.26 -22.71
N LEU A 16 1.59 -1.59 -21.47
CA LEU A 16 0.90 -1.14 -20.25
C LEU A 16 1.74 -0.13 -19.49
N ARG A 17 1.06 0.84 -18.87
CA ARG A 17 1.66 1.86 -18.00
C ARG A 17 0.76 2.16 -16.80
N LEU A 18 1.33 2.82 -15.80
CA LEU A 18 0.59 3.32 -14.65
C LEU A 18 -0.05 4.66 -15.00
N ALA A 19 -1.29 4.63 -15.51
CA ALA A 19 -1.96 5.77 -16.13
C ALA A 19 -2.16 7.02 -15.24
N ASN A 20 -2.08 6.86 -13.91
CA ASN A 20 -2.21 7.97 -12.95
C ASN A 20 -0.92 8.80 -12.80
N PHE A 21 0.19 8.37 -13.42
CA PHE A 21 1.47 9.07 -13.39
C PHE A 21 1.86 9.45 -14.82
N ASN A 22 2.34 10.69 -14.99
CA ASN A 22 2.75 11.22 -16.29
C ASN A 22 4.18 10.84 -16.68
N SER A 23 4.85 9.98 -15.91
CA SER A 23 6.23 9.62 -16.15
C SER A 23 6.34 8.48 -17.17
N ASP A 24 6.91 8.80 -18.34
CA ASP A 24 7.38 7.82 -19.32
C ASP A 24 8.58 7.07 -18.72
N MET A 25 8.32 5.96 -18.04
CA MET A 25 9.38 5.23 -17.33
C MET A 25 9.58 3.85 -17.94
N ASN A 26 10.77 3.65 -18.51
CA ASN A 26 11.31 2.33 -18.80
C ASN A 26 11.41 1.57 -17.47
N LEU A 27 10.48 0.66 -17.20
CA LEU A 27 10.67 -0.38 -16.19
C LEU A 27 11.91 -1.17 -16.63
N SER A 28 13.08 -0.87 -16.04
CA SER A 28 14.31 -1.56 -16.37
C SER A 28 14.16 -3.05 -16.10
N SER A 29 14.60 -3.85 -17.07
CA SER A 29 14.62 -5.31 -17.01
C SER A 29 15.56 -5.77 -15.88
N GLY A 30 14.99 -6.04 -14.71
CA GLY A 30 15.70 -6.38 -13.47
C GLY A 30 14.70 -6.69 -12.34
N SER A 31 15.17 -7.29 -11.24
CA SER A 31 14.35 -7.93 -10.18
C SER A 31 13.05 -7.22 -9.79
N SER A 32 11.91 -7.69 -10.29
CA SER A 32 10.58 -7.16 -9.93
C SER A 32 10.48 -5.64 -10.08
N GLY A 33 10.67 -5.10 -11.29
CA GLY A 33 10.68 -3.66 -11.58
C GLY A 33 9.44 -2.89 -11.07
N LEU A 34 8.28 -3.56 -10.93
CA LEU A 34 7.10 -2.95 -10.27
C LEU A 34 7.33 -2.72 -8.77
N LYS A 35 7.94 -3.67 -8.06
CA LYS A 35 8.20 -3.56 -6.61
C LYS A 35 9.26 -2.50 -6.33
N GLU A 36 10.32 -2.46 -7.13
CA GLU A 36 11.38 -1.45 -7.02
C GLU A 36 10.82 -0.03 -7.26
N TYR A 37 10.00 0.13 -8.31
CA TYR A 37 9.31 1.39 -8.59
C TYR A 37 8.35 1.81 -7.47
N VAL A 38 7.45 0.91 -7.06
CA VAL A 38 6.47 1.21 -6.01
C VAL A 38 7.17 1.53 -4.68
N ASN A 39 8.25 0.83 -4.35
CA ASN A 39 9.07 1.14 -3.18
C ASN A 39 9.76 2.51 -3.26
N SER A 40 10.16 2.96 -4.47
CA SER A 40 10.76 4.29 -4.65
C SER A 40 9.76 5.44 -4.43
N LEU A 41 8.47 5.16 -4.56
CA LEU A 41 7.39 6.11 -4.34
C LEU A 41 6.84 6.09 -2.91
N TYR A 42 7.08 5.02 -2.16
CA TYR A 42 6.61 4.92 -0.79
C TYR A 42 7.55 5.65 0.16
N ASP A 43 7.00 6.62 0.88
CA ASP A 43 7.64 7.14 2.07
C ASP A 43 7.50 6.13 3.22
N GLN A 44 8.61 5.59 3.70
CA GLN A 44 8.63 4.67 4.84
C GLN A 44 8.51 5.40 6.18
N ALA A 45 8.60 6.74 6.18
CA ALA A 45 8.46 7.58 7.35
C ALA A 45 7.02 7.99 7.64
N VAL A 46 6.02 7.45 6.92
CA VAL A 46 4.60 7.73 7.17
C VAL A 46 4.22 7.36 8.60
N THR A 47 3.53 8.28 9.24
CA THR A 47 3.04 8.21 10.62
C THR A 47 1.55 8.48 10.68
N TRP A 48 0.98 8.35 11.88
CA TRP A 48 -0.40 8.77 12.17
C TRP A 48 -0.66 10.26 11.87
N GLY A 49 0.36 11.13 11.96
CA GLY A 49 0.24 12.55 11.65
C GLY A 49 -0.13 12.81 10.18
N ASP A 50 0.29 11.93 9.27
CA ASP A 50 0.00 12.06 7.84
C ASP A 50 -1.48 11.84 7.53
N ILE A 51 -2.24 11.18 8.41
CA ILE A 51 -3.70 11.10 8.28
C ILE A 51 -4.33 12.48 8.47
N LEU A 52 -3.83 13.28 9.42
CA LEU A 52 -4.32 14.64 9.64
C LEU A 52 -4.01 15.53 8.43
N TRP A 53 -2.81 15.40 7.87
CA TRP A 53 -2.45 16.07 6.61
C TRP A 53 -3.37 15.61 5.46
N LEU A 54 -3.58 14.32 5.28
CA LEU A 54 -4.43 13.79 4.20
C LEU A 54 -5.86 14.34 4.33
N LYS A 55 -6.42 14.37 5.54
CA LYS A 55 -7.72 15.00 5.84
C LYS A 55 -7.77 16.49 5.50
N SER A 56 -6.65 17.20 5.56
CA SER A 56 -6.59 18.63 5.23
C SER A 56 -6.69 18.92 3.73
N ILE A 57 -6.30 17.95 2.88
CA ILE A 57 -6.24 18.13 1.42
C ILE A 57 -7.39 17.47 0.66
N THR A 58 -8.28 16.75 1.33
CA THR A 58 -9.48 16.16 0.71
C THR A 58 -10.70 16.26 1.62
N LYS A 59 -11.89 16.32 1.00
CA LYS A 59 -13.18 16.19 1.68
C LYS A 59 -13.78 14.78 1.56
N LEU A 60 -13.13 13.90 0.82
CA LEU A 60 -13.59 12.53 0.64
C LEU A 60 -13.43 11.74 1.95
N PRO A 61 -14.34 10.80 2.25
CA PRO A 61 -14.17 9.90 3.39
C PRO A 61 -12.87 9.09 3.29
N ILE A 62 -12.06 9.10 4.35
CA ILE A 62 -10.81 8.34 4.41
C ILE A 62 -11.04 7.01 5.14
N ILE A 63 -10.69 5.91 4.48
CA ILE A 63 -10.77 4.55 5.04
C ILE A 63 -9.35 4.04 5.29
N LEU A 64 -9.06 3.62 6.52
CA LEU A 64 -7.76 3.04 6.85
C LEU A 64 -7.74 1.55 6.54
N LYS A 65 -6.96 1.17 5.51
CA LYS A 65 -6.81 -0.21 5.06
C LYS A 65 -5.49 -0.78 5.55
N GLY A 66 -5.53 -1.92 6.24
CA GLY A 66 -4.30 -2.55 6.76
C GLY A 66 -4.29 -2.80 8.26
N ILE A 67 -5.34 -2.36 8.95
CA ILE A 67 -5.44 -2.44 10.41
C ILE A 67 -5.75 -3.89 10.82
N LEU A 68 -4.94 -4.45 11.72
CA LEU A 68 -5.05 -5.82 12.21
C LEU A 68 -5.13 -5.92 13.74
N THR A 69 -5.02 -4.79 14.44
CA THR A 69 -5.00 -4.71 15.91
C THR A 69 -6.15 -3.81 16.37
N ALA A 70 -6.60 -4.02 17.62
CA ALA A 70 -7.65 -3.17 18.20
C ALA A 70 -7.10 -1.78 18.51
N GLU A 71 -5.85 -1.72 18.95
CA GLU A 71 -5.12 -0.51 19.30
C GLU A 71 -5.03 0.46 18.11
N ASP A 72 -4.62 -0.03 16.94
CA ASP A 72 -4.54 0.80 15.74
C ASP A 72 -5.92 1.21 15.21
N ALA A 73 -6.96 0.38 15.44
CA ALA A 73 -8.33 0.73 15.09
C ALA A 73 -8.87 1.89 15.94
N VAL A 74 -8.56 1.89 17.24
CA VAL A 74 -8.91 2.99 18.15
C VAL A 74 -8.20 4.28 17.74
N ILE A 75 -6.88 4.22 17.49
CA ILE A 75 -6.12 5.40 17.02
C ILE A 75 -6.71 5.96 15.73
N GLY A 76 -7.04 5.09 14.77
CA GLY A 76 -7.67 5.48 13.52
C GLY A 76 -9.03 6.17 13.71
N ALA A 77 -9.85 5.66 14.63
CA ALA A 77 -11.13 6.27 14.98
C ALA A 77 -10.95 7.64 15.64
N ASP A 78 -10.01 7.79 16.57
CA ASP A 78 -9.72 9.06 17.26
C ASP A 78 -9.21 10.15 16.31
N LEU A 79 -8.45 9.76 15.29
CA LEU A 79 -8.01 10.66 14.21
C LEU A 79 -9.14 10.99 13.20
N GLY A 80 -10.31 10.38 13.40
CA GLY A 80 -11.51 10.59 12.61
C GLY A 80 -11.43 9.98 11.22
N ALA A 81 -10.87 8.78 11.09
CA ALA A 81 -11.09 7.95 9.91
C ALA A 81 -12.60 7.66 9.75
N ALA A 82 -13.07 7.63 8.50
CA ALA A 82 -14.48 7.35 8.22
C ALA A 82 -14.82 5.86 8.39
N ALA A 83 -13.84 4.97 8.17
CA ALA A 83 -13.98 3.55 8.41
C ALA A 83 -12.61 2.86 8.56
N ILE A 84 -12.64 1.65 9.12
CA ILE A 84 -11.50 0.73 9.18
C ILE A 84 -11.77 -0.43 8.23
N LEU A 85 -10.79 -0.73 7.36
CA LEU A 85 -10.79 -1.92 6.52
C LEU A 85 -9.74 -2.92 7.06
N VAL A 86 -10.24 -3.93 7.78
CA VAL A 86 -9.44 -5.05 8.27
C VAL A 86 -8.88 -5.82 7.08
N SER A 87 -7.57 -5.75 6.88
CA SER A 87 -6.92 -6.27 5.68
C SER A 87 -5.47 -6.62 5.96
N ASN A 88 -5.08 -7.87 5.75
CA ASN A 88 -3.68 -8.30 5.74
C ASN A 88 -3.02 -8.16 4.34
N HIS A 89 -3.61 -7.32 3.48
CA HIS A 89 -3.16 -7.12 2.11
C HIS A 89 -3.17 -8.41 1.27
N GLY A 90 -4.12 -9.31 1.56
CA GLY A 90 -4.25 -10.61 0.90
C GLY A 90 -3.07 -11.54 1.18
N GLY A 91 -2.46 -11.45 2.38
CA GLY A 91 -1.32 -12.28 2.80
C GLY A 91 -0.01 -11.98 2.06
N ARG A 92 0.14 -10.79 1.45
CA ARG A 92 1.28 -10.48 0.57
C ARG A 92 2.36 -9.60 1.20
N GLN A 93 2.10 -9.07 2.40
CA GLN A 93 2.99 -8.15 3.11
C GLN A 93 3.80 -8.88 4.19
N LEU A 94 3.24 -9.00 5.40
CA LEU A 94 3.82 -9.77 6.50
C LEU A 94 3.14 -11.15 6.56
N ASP A 95 3.94 -12.21 6.46
CA ASP A 95 3.47 -13.59 6.56
C ASP A 95 3.25 -13.98 8.04
N GLY A 96 2.32 -14.91 8.28
CA GLY A 96 1.98 -15.37 9.63
C GLY A 96 1.04 -14.47 10.44
N VAL A 97 0.58 -13.34 9.87
CA VAL A 97 -0.49 -12.54 10.50
C VAL A 97 -1.84 -13.26 10.45
N PRO A 98 -2.80 -12.95 11.35
CA PRO A 98 -4.12 -13.58 11.35
C PRO A 98 -4.90 -13.41 10.05
N ALA A 99 -5.87 -14.31 9.83
CA ALA A 99 -6.89 -14.15 8.80
C ALA A 99 -7.75 -12.92 9.09
N THR A 100 -8.22 -12.25 8.04
CA THR A 100 -9.01 -11.01 8.15
C THR A 100 -10.44 -11.23 8.64
N VAL A 101 -10.94 -12.47 8.54
CA VAL A 101 -12.25 -12.90 9.01
C VAL A 101 -12.10 -14.31 9.58
N ARG A 102 -12.91 -14.63 10.58
CA ARG A 102 -12.96 -15.94 11.23
C ARG A 102 -14.36 -16.51 11.13
#